data_AF-A0A2E7SX40-F1
#
_entry.id   AF-A0A2E7SX40-F1
#
_cell.length_a   1.000
_cell.length_b   1.000
_cell.length_c   1.000
_cell.angle_alpha   90.00
_cell.angle_beta   90.00
_cell.angle_gamma   90.00
#
_symmetry.space_group_name_H-M   'P 1'
#
loop_
_entity.id
_entity.type
_entity.pdbx_description
1 polymer ?
#
loop_
_entity_poly.entity_id
_entity_poly.type
_entity_poly.pdbx_seq_one_letter_code
_entity_poly.pdbx_strand_id
1 'polypeptide(L)'
;LGMDLDLGAQLTIILTAVLASIGTAAVPGAGIIMLVIILEAVGIPSEGIALILGVDRILDMMRTVINITGDTSVAVIVASSEDQLTIPT
;
A
#
# COMPACT_ATOMS: atom_id res chain seq x y z
N LEU A 1 21.30 -6.77 0.21
CA LEU A 1 21.19 -7.49 1.50
C LEU A 1 20.78 -8.91 1.17
N GLY A 2 21.64 -9.90 1.43
CA GLY A 2 21.38 -11.33 1.17
C GLY A 2 20.73 -11.99 2.37
N MET A 3 19.53 -11.52 2.74
CA MET A 3 18.74 -12.07 3.84
C MET A 3 17.69 -13.01 3.28
N ASP A 4 17.62 -14.23 3.81
CA ASP A 4 16.56 -15.17 3.46
C ASP A 4 15.24 -14.72 4.09
N LEU A 5 14.22 -14.58 3.24
CA LEU A 5 12.86 -14.20 3.60
C LEU A 5 11.98 -15.43 3.46
N ASP A 6 11.84 -16.17 4.56
CA ASP A 6 11.00 -17.36 4.57
C ASP A 6 9.51 -17.01 4.36
N LEU A 7 8.70 -18.04 4.09
CA LEU A 7 7.27 -17.87 3.85
C LEU A 7 6.53 -17.24 5.05
N GLY A 8 7.00 -17.49 6.28
CA GLY A 8 6.40 -16.94 7.49
C GLY A 8 6.60 -15.43 7.60
N ALA A 9 7.81 -14.96 7.31
CA ALA A 9 8.16 -13.55 7.26
C ALA A 9 7.37 -12.83 6.15
N GLN A 10 7.25 -13.43 4.96
CA GLN A 10 6.46 -12.86 3.86
C GLN A 10 4.98 -12.71 4.23
N LEU A 11 4.38 -13.74 4.84
CA LEU A 11 3.00 -13.66 5.32
C LEU A 11 2.82 -12.59 6.40
N THR A 12 3.78 -12.48 7.33
CA THR A 12 3.77 -11.46 8.38
C THR A 12 3.82 -10.05 7.77
N ILE A 13 4.67 -9.83 6.76
CA ILE A 13 4.75 -8.55 6.03
C ILE A 13 3.40 -8.21 5.39
N ILE A 14 2.80 -9.16 4.66
CA ILE A 14 1.53 -8.95 3.96
C ILE A 14 0.42 -8.61 4.96
N LEU A 15 0.26 -9.40 6.02
CA LEU A 15 -0.77 -9.18 7.03
C LEU A 15 -0.59 -7.84 7.74
N THR A 16 0.64 -7.52 8.15
CA THR A 16 0.95 -6.25 8.82
C THR A 16 0.70 -5.07 7.89
N ALA A 17 1.09 -5.16 6.61
CA ALA A 17 0.85 -4.12 5.61
C ALA A 17 -0.65 -3.89 5.39
N VAL A 18 -1.44 -4.96 5.27
CA VAL A 18 -2.90 -4.85 5.09
C VAL A 18 -3.55 -4.18 6.31
N LEU A 19 -3.19 -4.63 7.53
CA LEU A 19 -3.73 -4.04 8.75
C LEU A 19 -3.31 -2.57 8.92
N ALA A 20 -2.05 -2.24 8.62
CA ALA A 20 -1.53 -0.88 8.70
C ALA A 20 -2.21 0.06 7.68
N SER A 21 -2.62 -0.46 6.52
CA SER A 21 -3.28 0.32 5.48
C SER A 21 -4.62 0.91 5.91
N ILE A 22 -5.31 0.27 6.87
CA ILE A 22 -6.59 0.75 7.42
C ILE A 22 -6.38 1.98 8.32
N GLY A 23 -5.27 2.03 9.07
CA GLY A 23 -5.02 3.07 10.09
C GLY A 23 -4.27 4.30 9.59
N THR A 24 -3.84 4.33 8.33
CA THR A 24 -2.97 5.40 7.82
C THR A 24 -3.79 6.47 7.11
N ALA A 25 -3.73 7.71 7.62
CA ALA A 25 -4.33 8.86 6.94
C ALA A 25 -3.66 9.11 5.58
N ALA A 26 -4.44 9.49 4.56
CA ALA A 26 -3.93 9.80 3.23
C ALA A 26 -3.10 11.10 3.25
N VAL A 27 -1.78 10.98 3.35
CA VAL A 27 -0.83 12.10 3.34
C VAL A 27 0.34 11.75 2.40
N PRO A 28 0.85 12.70 1.59
CA PRO A 28 2.02 12.47 0.75
C PRO A 28 3.22 11.93 1.54
N GLY A 29 3.85 10.87 1.05
CA GLY A 29 5.00 10.23 1.71
C GLY A 29 4.68 9.28 2.86
N ALA A 30 3.40 9.03 3.18
CA ALA A 30 3.01 8.07 4.22
C ALA A 30 3.50 6.64 3.93
N GLY A 31 3.65 6.28 2.65
CA GLY A 31 4.10 4.95 2.22
C GLY A 31 5.50 4.57 2.71
N ILE A 32 6.45 5.51 2.79
CA ILE A 32 7.79 5.23 3.35
C ILE A 32 7.70 4.95 4.84
N ILE A 33 6.96 5.78 5.57
CA ILE A 33 6.87 5.66 7.03
C ILE A 33 6.31 4.28 7.40
N MET A 34 5.28 3.84 6.68
CA MET A 34 4.72 2.51 6.83
C MET A 34 5.74 1.39 6.50
N LEU A 35 6.52 1.56 5.43
CA LEU A 35 7.55 0.59 5.05
C LEU A 35 8.63 0.44 6.13
N VAL A 36 9.06 1.53 6.76
CA VAL A 36 10.00 1.49 7.89
C VAL A 36 9.46 0.63 9.03
N ILE A 37 8.21 0.89 9.44
CA ILE A 37 7.55 0.17 10.55
C ILE A 37 7.44 -1.34 10.23
N ILE A 38 7.10 -1.69 8.99
CA ILE A 38 6.97 -3.09 8.57
C ILE A 38 8.33 -3.81 8.58
N LEU A 39 9.39 -3.17 8.07
CA LEU A 39 10.72 -3.77 8.03
C LEU A 39 11.30 -3.96 9.44
N GLU A 40 11.10 -2.99 10.33
CA GLU A 40 11.47 -3.11 11.75
C GLU A 40 10.70 -4.26 12.43
N ALA A 41 9.42 -4.45 12.12
CA ALA A 41 8.60 -5.52 12.69
C ALA A 41 9.09 -6.94 12.32
N VAL A 42 9.80 -7.11 11.20
CA VAL A 42 10.40 -8.39 10.78
C VAL A 42 11.93 -8.44 10.98
N GLY A 43 12.50 -7.46 11.68
CA GLY A 43 13.94 -7.41 11.98
C GLY A 43 14.83 -7.12 10.77
N ILE A 44 14.28 -6.52 9.70
CA ILE A 44 15.05 -6.10 8.53
C ILE A 44 15.59 -4.68 8.79
N PRO A 45 16.92 -4.47 8.64
CA PRO A 45 17.53 -3.17 8.86
C PRO A 45 16.99 -2.11 7.88
N SER A 46 16.55 -0.97 8.41
CA SER A 46 15.87 0.09 7.63
C SER A 46 16.84 0.93 6.79
N GLU A 47 18.16 0.73 6.90
CA GLU A 47 19.17 1.40 6.10
C GLU A 47 19.00 1.11 4.59
N GLY A 48 18.38 -0.02 4.23
CA GLY A 48 18.03 -0.36 2.85
C GLY A 48 16.99 0.58 2.21
N ILE A 49 16.21 1.32 3.01
CA ILE A 49 15.18 2.26 2.56
C ILE A 49 15.81 3.52 1.94
N ALA A 50 17.07 3.83 2.28
CA ALA A 50 17.81 4.96 1.72
C ALA A 50 17.87 4.93 0.18
N LEU A 51 17.88 3.72 -0.41
CA LEU A 51 17.85 3.53 -1.86
C LEU A 51 16.47 3.84 -2.47
N ILE A 52 15.40 3.63 -1.71
CA ILE A 52 14.01 3.82 -2.16
C ILE A 52 13.60 5.28 -2.02
N LEU A 53 14.16 6.01 -1.04
CA LEU A 53 13.91 7.45 -0.84
C LEU A 53 14.13 8.29 -2.12
N GLY A 54 15.11 7.91 -2.95
CA GLY A 54 15.41 8.62 -4.20
C GLY A 54 14.30 8.51 -5.26
N VAL A 55 13.48 7.46 -5.22
CA VAL A 55 12.39 7.22 -6.19
C VAL A 55 11.01 7.37 -5.58
N ASP A 56 10.91 7.51 -4.26
CA ASP A 56 9.64 7.49 -3.55
C ASP A 56 8.64 8.52 -4.07
N ARG A 57 9.07 9.70 -4.50
CA ARG A 57 8.14 10.69 -5.05
C ARG A 57 7.36 10.18 -6.26
N ILE A 58 8.01 9.42 -7.13
CA ILE A 58 7.33 8.81 -8.29
C ILE A 58 6.47 7.63 -7.83
N LEU A 59 6.99 6.81 -6.92
CA LEU A 59 6.25 5.67 -6.36
C LEU A 59 4.99 6.11 -5.62
N ASP A 60 5.04 7.24 -4.89
CA ASP A 60 3.92 7.79 -4.13
C ASP A 60 2.79 8.23 -5.05
N MET A 61 3.12 8.95 -6.12
CA MET A 61 2.12 9.32 -7.13
C MET A 61 1.48 8.08 -7.77
N MET A 62 2.27 7.05 -8.09
CA MET A 62 1.72 5.79 -8.64
C MET A 62 0.79 5.08 -7.65
N ARG A 63 1.13 5.05 -6.35
CA ARG A 63 0.25 4.51 -5.31
C ARG A 63 -1.07 5.26 -5.23
N THR A 64 -1.04 6.59 -5.29
CA THR A 64 -2.28 7.40 -5.29
C THR A 64 -3.18 7.05 -6.47
N VAL A 65 -2.62 6.90 -7.68
CA VAL A 65 -3.40 6.54 -8.88
C VAL A 65 -4.10 5.20 -8.72
N ILE A 66 -3.38 4.17 -8.24
CA ILE A 66 -3.94 2.82 -8.06
C ILE A 66 -5.03 2.83 -6.99
N ASN A 67 -4.82 3.55 -5.87
CA ASN A 67 -5.80 3.63 -4.80
C ASN A 67 -7.11 4.28 -5.27
N ILE A 68 -7.04 5.44 -5.92
CA ILE A 68 -8.24 6.12 -6.45
C ILE A 68 -8.94 5.28 -7.52
N THR A 69 -8.18 4.56 -8.36
CA THR A 69 -8.75 3.64 -9.35
C THR A 69 -9.50 2.49 -8.68
N GLY A 70 -8.94 1.93 -7.61
CA GLY A 70 -9.57 0.89 -6.80
C GLY A 70 -10.87 1.36 -6.16
N ASP A 71 -10.85 2.52 -5.49
CA ASP A 71 -12.03 3.12 -4.86
C ASP A 71 -13.15 3.36 -5.88
N THR A 72 -12.80 3.89 -7.06
CA THR A 72 -13.76 4.12 -8.14
C THR A 72 -14.31 2.80 -8.68
N SER A 73 -13.47 1.78 -8.84
CA SER A 73 -13.88 0.46 -9.32
C SER A 73 -14.87 -0.19 -8.35
N VAL A 74 -14.58 -0.15 -7.05
CA VAL A 74 -15.47 -0.67 -6.00
C VAL A 74 -16.78 0.12 -5.96
N ALA A 75 -16.73 1.46 -6.05
CA ALA A 75 -17.94 2.28 -6.10
C ALA A 75 -18.85 1.91 -7.28
N VAL A 76 -18.28 1.66 -8.46
CA VAL A 76 -19.04 1.21 -9.64
C VAL A 76 -19.61 -0.20 -9.44
N ILE A 77 -18.83 -1.13 -8.88
CA ILE A 77 -19.30 -2.50 -8.58
C ILE A 77 -20.47 -2.46 -7.60
N VAL A 78 -20.36 -1.69 -6.51
CA VAL A 78 -21.41 -1.53 -5.50
C VAL A 78 -22.65 -0.85 -6.10
N ALA A 79 -22.47 0.23 -6.86
CA ALA A 79 -23.59 0.89 -7.53
C ALA A 79 -24.30 -0.07 -8.50
N SER A 80 -23.57 -0.94 -9.20
CA SER A 80 -24.16 -1.94 -10.07
C SER A 80 -24.87 -3.05 -9.30
N SER A 81 -24.36 -3.48 -8.14
CA SER A 81 -25.00 -4.53 -7.34
C SER A 81 -26.27 -4.06 -6.62
N GLU A 82 -26.37 -2.75 -6.36
CA GLU A 82 -27.51 -2.11 -5.69
C GLU A 82 -28.51 -1.47 -6.68
N ASP A 83 -28.41 -1.75 -7.98
CA ASP A 83 -29.24 -1.15 -9.05
C ASP A 83 -29.21 0.41 -9.07
N GLN A 84 -28.11 1.01 -8.61
CA GLN A 84 -27.89 2.46 -8.54
C GLN A 84 -26.97 3.01 -9.64
N LEU A 85 -26.37 2.14 -10.47
CA LEU A 85 -25.49 2.56 -11.55
C LEU A 85 -26.30 3.14 -12.72
N THR A 86 -26.24 4.46 -12.89
CA THR A 86 -26.82 5.13 -14.06
C THR A 86 -25.74 5.35 -15.11
N ILE A 87 -25.90 4.75 -16.30
CA ILE A 87 -25.02 5.01 -17.44
C ILE A 87 -25.54 6.26 -18.15
N PRO A 88 -24.77 7.37 -18.21
CA PRO A 88 -25.15 8.53 -19.00
C PRO A 88 -25.21 8.14 -20.48
N THR A 89 -26.37 8.34 -21.09
CA THR A 89 -26.59 8.18 -22.54
C THR A 89 -26.01 9.35 -23.32
#